data_AF-A0A6J4KXN7-F1
#
_entry.id   AF-A0A6J4KXN7-F1
#
_cell.length_a   1.000
_cell.length_b   1.000
_cell.length_c   1.000
_cell.angle_alpha   90.00
_cell.angle_beta   90.00
_cell.angle_gamma   90.00
#
_symmetry.space_group_name_H-M   'P 1'
#
loop_
_entity.id
_entity.type
_entity.pdbx_description
1 polymer ?
#
loop_
_entity_poly.entity_id
_entity_poly.type
_entity_poly.pdbx_seq_one_letter_code
_entity_poly.pdbx_strand_id
1 'polypeptide(L)'
;MVELNQLLLDFERNLKSEGVKKEWKERRESWVSDVAASVNLTYLSELLVELESNLQGKSVDIQWEERRDRWVAECLGASIVQEVSSLLLELETNINSEAMADQWQQNRDNWVQQMHKFNE
;
A
#
# COMPACT_ATOMS: atom_id res chain seq x y z
N MET A 1 5.69 2.84 14.03
CA MET A 1 5.49 1.58 13.26
C MET A 1 4.05 1.11 13.32
N VAL A 2 3.46 0.89 14.50
CA VAL A 2 2.03 0.52 14.65
C VAL A 2 1.10 1.44 13.85
N GLU A 3 1.35 2.75 13.86
CA GLU A 3 0.58 3.73 13.08
C GLU A 3 0.76 3.55 11.55
N LEU A 4 1.97 3.27 11.06
CA LEU A 4 2.22 2.99 9.64
C LEU A 4 1.54 1.68 9.20
N ASN A 5 1.59 0.64 10.03
CA ASN A 5 0.89 -0.61 9.78
C ASN A 5 -0.62 -0.36 9.68
N GLN A 6 -1.18 0.47 10.56
CA GLN A 6 -2.59 0.83 10.52
C GLN A 6 -2.96 1.58 9.23
N LEU A 7 -2.11 2.51 8.78
CA LEU A 7 -2.33 3.23 7.52
C LEU A 7 -2.26 2.30 6.30
N LEU A 8 -1.36 1.33 6.29
CA LEU A 8 -1.30 0.29 5.26
C LEU A 8 -2.56 -0.59 5.26
N LEU A 9 -3.04 -0.99 6.44
CA LEU A 9 -4.30 -1.75 6.58
C LEU A 9 -5.51 -0.93 6.13
N ASP A 10 -5.56 0.35 6.46
CA ASP A 10 -6.67 1.22 6.08
C ASP A 10 -6.70 1.46 4.57
N PHE A 11 -5.54 1.61 3.94
CA PHE A 11 -5.42 1.63 2.48
C PHE A 11 -5.94 0.33 1.86
N GLU A 12 -5.46 -0.83 2.32
CA GLU A 12 -5.87 -2.14 1.80
C GLU A 12 -7.39 -2.35 1.92
N ARG A 13 -7.99 -1.98 3.06
CA ARG A 13 -9.43 -2.13 3.31
C ARG A 13 -10.29 -1.31 2.36
N ASN A 14 -9.74 -0.25 1.78
CA ASN A 14 -10.45 0.60 0.83
C ASN A 14 -10.21 0.19 -0.63
N LEU A 15 -9.41 -0.85 -0.90
CA LEU A 15 -9.34 -1.44 -2.23
C LEU A 15 -10.63 -2.23 -2.52
N LYS A 16 -11.22 -1.97 -3.69
CA LYS A 16 -12.35 -2.75 -4.21
C LYS A 16 -11.87 -4.16 -4.57
N SER A 17 -12.77 -5.14 -4.44
CA SER A 17 -12.45 -6.54 -4.73
C SER A 17 -12.10 -6.79 -6.21
N GLU A 18 -12.58 -5.90 -7.09
CA GLU A 18 -12.33 -5.83 -8.52
C GLU A 18 -10.95 -5.26 -8.85
N GLY A 19 -10.33 -4.55 -7.88
CA GLY A 19 -9.03 -3.93 -7.99
C GLY A 19 -7.86 -4.85 -7.66
N VAL A 20 -8.16 -6.02 -7.10
CA VAL A 20 -7.18 -7.04 -6.69
C VAL A 20 -7.38 -8.34 -7.46
N LYS A 21 -6.34 -9.16 -7.51
CA LYS A 21 -6.37 -10.51 -8.07
C LYS A 21 -7.26 -11.43 -7.22
N LYS A 22 -7.75 -12.52 -7.81
CA LYS A 22 -8.67 -13.43 -7.10
C LYS A 22 -7.97 -14.13 -5.95
N GLU A 23 -6.71 -14.50 -6.17
CA GLU A 23 -5.80 -15.16 -5.22
C GLU A 23 -5.56 -14.29 -3.97
N TRP A 24 -5.65 -12.97 -4.11
CA TRP A 24 -5.56 -12.05 -2.98
C TRP A 24 -6.60 -12.37 -1.91
N LYS A 25 -7.81 -12.79 -2.30
CA LYS A 25 -8.88 -13.08 -1.33
C LYS A 25 -8.50 -14.19 -0.34
N GLU A 26 -7.70 -15.15 -0.78
CA GLU A 26 -7.22 -16.26 0.06
C GLU A 26 -6.04 -15.81 0.94
N ARG A 27 -5.17 -14.96 0.40
CA ARG A 27 -3.99 -14.44 1.11
C ARG A 27 -4.33 -13.33 2.11
N ARG A 28 -5.34 -12.52 1.83
CA ARG A 28 -5.68 -11.26 2.52
C ARG A 28 -5.76 -11.40 4.04
N GLU A 29 -6.46 -12.42 4.55
CA GLU A 29 -6.64 -12.57 6.00
C GLU A 29 -5.31 -12.79 6.72
N SER A 30 -4.48 -13.69 6.20
CA SER A 30 -3.13 -13.91 6.74
C SER A 30 -2.25 -12.67 6.57
N TRP A 31 -2.37 -11.95 5.44
CA TRP A 31 -1.58 -10.75 5.19
C TRP A 31 -1.93 -9.63 6.16
N VAL A 32 -3.23 -9.43 6.46
CA VAL A 32 -3.68 -8.46 7.46
C VAL A 32 -3.10 -8.80 8.83
N SER A 33 -3.08 -10.08 9.20
CA SER A 33 -2.45 -10.54 10.45
C SER A 33 -0.94 -10.26 10.45
N ASP A 34 -0.25 -10.52 9.33
CA ASP A 34 1.18 -10.27 9.19
C ASP A 34 1.52 -8.78 9.33
N VAL A 35 0.74 -7.90 8.68
CA VAL A 35 0.91 -6.44 8.78
C VAL A 35 0.63 -5.97 10.21
N ALA A 36 -0.44 -6.45 10.84
CA ALA A 36 -0.77 -6.06 12.21
C ALA A 36 0.31 -6.49 13.22
N ALA A 37 0.93 -7.65 13.01
CA ALA A 37 1.99 -8.20 13.87
C ALA A 37 3.39 -7.69 13.50
N SER A 38 3.56 -7.02 12.36
CA SER A 38 4.88 -6.62 11.88
C SER A 38 5.52 -5.57 12.80
N VAL A 39 6.68 -5.94 13.35
CA VAL A 39 7.57 -5.05 14.12
C VAL A 39 8.88 -4.76 13.39
N ASN A 40 8.99 -5.20 12.13
CA ASN A 40 10.17 -5.06 11.29
C ASN A 40 9.79 -4.30 10.02
N LEU A 41 10.48 -3.19 9.75
CA LEU A 41 10.24 -2.35 8.57
C LEU A 41 10.53 -3.06 7.25
N THR A 42 11.56 -3.91 7.21
CA THR A 42 11.88 -4.71 6.03
C THR A 42 10.72 -5.66 5.73
N TYR A 43 10.20 -6.36 6.74
CA TYR A 43 9.04 -7.24 6.57
C TYR A 43 7.77 -6.47 6.20
N LEU A 44 7.54 -5.29 6.80
CA LEU A 44 6.44 -4.42 6.42
C LEU A 44 6.53 -3.97 4.95
N SER A 45 7.74 -3.69 4.46
CA SER A 45 7.97 -3.28 3.07
C SER A 45 7.79 -4.43 2.10
N GLU A 46 8.18 -5.65 2.48
CA GLU A 46 7.88 -6.87 1.72
C GLU A 46 6.36 -7.10 1.61
N LEU A 47 5.62 -6.89 2.70
CA LEU A 47 4.16 -6.98 2.70
C LEU A 47 3.50 -5.90 1.81
N LEU A 48 4.08 -4.69 1.76
CA LEU A 48 3.65 -3.63 0.84
C LEU A 48 3.87 -4.03 -0.63
N VAL A 49 5.03 -4.59 -0.96
CA VAL A 49 5.31 -5.13 -2.30
C VAL A 49 4.37 -6.27 -2.65
N GLU A 50 4.04 -7.12 -1.68
CA GLU A 50 3.09 -8.21 -1.89
C GLU A 50 1.68 -7.69 -2.22
N LEU A 51 1.21 -6.66 -1.52
CA LEU A 51 -0.06 -6.01 -1.82
C LEU A 51 -0.07 -5.45 -3.25
N GLU A 52 0.96 -4.68 -3.62
CA GLU A 52 1.10 -4.12 -4.97
C GLU A 52 1.09 -5.21 -6.04
N SER A 53 1.82 -6.29 -5.82
CA SER A 53 1.91 -7.43 -6.74
C SER A 53 0.57 -8.15 -6.93
N ASN A 54 -0.38 -7.95 -6.01
CA ASN A 54 -1.72 -8.51 -6.05
C ASN A 54 -2.79 -7.53 -6.59
N LEU A 55 -2.42 -6.30 -6.94
CA LEU A 55 -3.29 -5.40 -7.68
C LEU A 55 -3.51 -5.92 -9.11
N GLN A 56 -4.66 -5.60 -9.70
CA GLN A 56 -4.85 -5.82 -11.13
C GLN A 56 -4.14 -4.70 -11.91
N GLY A 57 -3.56 -5.01 -13.06
CA GLY A 57 -2.87 -4.00 -13.88
C GLY A 57 -3.77 -2.82 -14.27
N LYS A 58 -5.08 -3.07 -14.48
CA LYS A 58 -6.08 -2.00 -14.74
C LYS A 58 -6.36 -1.08 -13.54
N SER A 59 -5.88 -1.46 -12.36
CA SER A 59 -6.13 -0.74 -11.10
C SER A 59 -5.05 0.27 -10.77
N VAL A 60 -3.94 0.23 -11.50
CA VAL A 60 -2.85 1.19 -11.41
C VAL A 60 -2.78 2.03 -12.69
N ASP A 61 -2.17 3.20 -12.60
CA ASP A 61 -1.88 4.03 -13.77
C ASP A 61 -0.98 3.26 -14.75
N ILE A 62 -1.15 3.49 -16.06
CA ILE A 62 -0.33 2.86 -17.09
C ILE A 62 1.16 3.18 -16.93
N GLN A 63 1.50 4.36 -16.40
CA GLN A 63 2.88 4.77 -16.13
C GLN A 63 3.48 4.03 -14.94
N TRP A 64 2.65 3.40 -14.10
CA TRP A 64 3.12 2.61 -12.97
C TRP A 64 4.02 1.46 -13.41
N GLU A 65 3.74 0.83 -14.56
CA GLU A 65 4.55 -0.29 -15.06
C GLU A 65 6.03 0.09 -15.23
N GLU A 66 6.32 1.31 -15.68
CA GLU A 66 7.69 1.80 -15.86
C GLU A 66 8.38 2.16 -14.52
N ARG A 67 7.59 2.57 -13.52
CA ARG A 67 8.06 2.95 -12.19
C ARG A 67 8.22 1.76 -11.23
N ARG A 68 7.42 0.72 -11.45
CA ARG A 68 7.22 -0.43 -10.55
C ARG A 68 8.51 -1.11 -10.16
N ASP A 69 9.38 -1.45 -11.10
CA ASP A 69 10.61 -2.21 -10.81
C ASP A 69 11.55 -1.44 -9.88
N ARG A 70 11.68 -0.12 -10.08
CA ARG A 70 12.46 0.73 -9.18
C ARG A 70 11.76 0.87 -7.83
N TRP A 71 10.43 0.98 -7.81
CA TRP A 71 9.66 1.13 -6.57
C TRP A 71 9.79 -0.13 -5.70
N VAL A 72 9.73 -1.32 -6.30
CA VAL A 72 9.98 -2.59 -5.59
C VAL A 72 11.39 -2.62 -5.00
N ALA A 73 12.41 -2.22 -5.78
CA ALA A 73 13.79 -2.17 -5.27
C ALA A 73 13.95 -1.19 -4.10
N GLU A 74 13.26 -0.04 -4.14
CA GLU A 74 13.25 0.94 -3.05
C GLU A 74 12.51 0.42 -1.82
N CYS A 75 11.38 -0.30 -1.97
CA CYS A 75 10.72 -0.97 -0.86
C CYS A 75 11.64 -2.00 -0.18
N LEU A 76 12.33 -2.82 -0.96
CA LEU A 76 13.22 -3.84 -0.42
C LEU A 76 14.49 -3.23 0.21
N GLY A 77 14.86 -2.02 -0.20
CA GLY A 77 15.96 -1.24 0.39
C GLY A 77 15.55 -0.36 1.57
N ALA A 78 14.26 -0.18 1.82
CA ALA A 78 13.75 0.74 2.82
C ALA A 78 14.14 0.27 4.24
N SER A 79 14.77 1.17 4.99
CA SER A 79 15.32 0.92 6.31
C SER A 79 14.75 1.83 7.39
N ILE A 80 14.06 2.90 6.99
CA ILE A 80 13.41 3.86 7.90
C ILE A 80 11.93 4.06 7.56
N VAL A 81 11.16 4.51 8.56
CA VAL A 81 9.69 4.67 8.45
C VAL A 81 9.33 5.65 7.33
N GLN A 82 10.10 6.73 7.19
CA GLN A 82 9.99 7.78 6.17
C GLN A 82 9.98 7.22 4.74
N GLU A 83 10.82 6.22 4.48
CA GLU A 83 10.95 5.61 3.14
C GLU A 83 9.71 4.78 2.83
N VAL A 84 9.31 3.92 3.77
CA VAL A 84 8.11 3.07 3.61
C VAL A 84 6.84 3.91 3.51
N SER A 85 6.72 5.00 4.29
CA SER A 85 5.59 5.92 4.18
C SER A 85 5.55 6.60 2.81
N SER A 86 6.68 7.08 2.32
CA SER A 86 6.76 7.72 1.01
C SER A 86 6.41 6.73 -0.12
N LEU A 87 6.87 5.49 -0.03
CA LEU A 87 6.58 4.44 -1.02
C LEU A 87 5.11 4.01 -1.00
N LEU A 88 4.49 3.91 0.17
CA LEU A 88 3.06 3.63 0.29
C LEU A 88 2.20 4.78 -0.26
N LEU A 89 2.58 6.03 0.01
CA LEU A 89 1.91 7.20 -0.54
C LEU A 89 2.03 7.26 -2.07
N GLU A 90 3.20 6.90 -2.59
CA GLU A 90 3.43 6.83 -4.03
C GLU A 90 2.54 5.76 -4.69
N LEU A 91 2.45 4.56 -4.11
CA LEU A 91 1.55 3.52 -4.60
C LEU A 91 0.11 4.02 -4.61
N GLU A 92 -0.38 4.61 -3.51
CA GLU A 92 -1.74 5.14 -3.42
C GLU A 92 -2.03 6.18 -4.50
N THR A 93 -1.08 7.07 -4.78
CA THR A 93 -1.24 8.12 -5.80
C THR A 93 -1.31 7.55 -7.22
N ASN A 94 -0.73 6.37 -7.45
CA ASN A 94 -0.74 5.68 -8.73
C ASN A 94 -1.87 4.64 -8.86
N ILE A 95 -2.71 4.46 -7.83
CA ILE A 95 -3.93 3.64 -7.96
C ILE A 95 -5.06 4.45 -8.57
N ASN A 96 -5.71 3.87 -9.56
CA ASN A 96 -6.90 4.44 -10.19
C ASN A 96 -8.03 4.54 -9.15
N SER A 97 -8.69 5.69 -9.07
CA SER A 97 -9.80 5.92 -8.13
C SER A 97 -10.94 4.91 -8.27
N GLU A 98 -11.14 4.35 -9.48
CA GLU A 98 -12.10 3.29 -9.75
C GLU A 98 -11.81 1.98 -9.00
N ALA A 99 -10.54 1.73 -8.66
CA ALA A 99 -10.11 0.58 -7.86
C ALA A 99 -10.26 0.83 -6.34
N MET A 100 -10.55 2.06 -5.92
CA MET A 100 -10.78 2.43 -4.53
C MET A 100 -12.27 2.53 -4.21
N ALA A 101 -12.65 2.27 -2.96
CA ALA A 101 -14.00 2.46 -2.45
C ALA A 101 -14.46 3.92 -2.62
N ASP A 102 -15.74 4.15 -2.89
CA ASP A 102 -16.24 5.51 -3.18
C ASP A 102 -16.04 6.47 -1.98
N GLN A 103 -16.10 5.93 -0.76
CA GLN A 103 -15.80 6.69 0.47
C GLN A 103 -14.32 7.02 0.65
N TRP A 104 -13.41 6.36 -0.09
CA TRP A 104 -11.97 6.58 0.05
C TRP A 104 -11.61 8.03 -0.20
N GLN A 105 -12.21 8.66 -1.20
CA GLN A 105 -11.92 10.04 -1.56
C GLN A 105 -12.18 11.03 -0.40
N GLN A 106 -13.13 10.72 0.49
CA GLN A 106 -13.43 11.53 1.68
C GLN A 106 -12.43 11.28 2.82
N ASN A 107 -11.87 10.07 2.88
CA ASN A 107 -10.92 9.65 3.92
C ASN A 107 -9.45 9.89 3.51
N ARG A 108 -9.18 10.00 2.21
CA ARG A 108 -7.86 10.09 1.61
C ARG A 108 -7.09 11.27 2.15
N ASP A 109 -7.69 12.46 2.24
CA ASP A 109 -6.99 13.66 2.70
C ASP A 109 -6.45 13.50 4.14
N ASN A 110 -7.26 12.93 5.03
CA ASN A 110 -6.84 12.64 6.40
C ASN A 110 -5.76 11.53 6.45
N TRP A 111 -5.87 10.52 5.58
CA TRP A 111 -4.85 9.48 5.47
C TRP A 111 -3.52 10.05 4.97
N VAL A 112 -3.53 10.85 3.91
CA VAL A 112 -2.35 11.53 3.35
C VAL A 112 -1.70 12.48 4.38
N GLN A 113 -2.50 13.22 5.15
CA GLN A 113 -1.99 14.05 6.24
C GLN A 113 -1.27 13.21 7.30
N GLN A 114 -1.78 12.03 7.65
CA GLN A 114 -1.10 11.13 8.58
C GLN A 114 0.20 10.57 7.98
N MET A 115 0.21 10.24 6.68
CA MET A 115 1.42 9.80 5.98
C MET A 115 2.51 10.87 6.00
N HIS A 116 2.15 12.14 5.80
CA HIS A 116 3.12 13.24 5.81
C HIS A 116 3.79 13.46 7.17
N LYS A 117 3.14 13.12 8.29
CA LYS A 117 3.76 13.20 9.63
C LYS A 117 5.00 12.32 9.79
N PHE A 118 5.12 11.27 8.98
CA PHE A 118 6.32 10.44 8.96
C PHE A 118 7.46 11.05 8.15
N ASN A 119 7.17 12.03 7.30
CA ASN A 119 8.12 12.68 6.39
C ASN A 119 8.60 14.04 6.90
N GLU A 120 8.11 14.50 8.05
CA GLU A 120 8.58 15.68 8.80
C GLU A 120 9.77 15.34 9.70
#